data_AF-E6YTW9-F1
#
_entry.id   AF-E6YTW9-F1
#
_cell.length_a   1.000
_cell.length_b   1.000
_cell.length_c   1.000
_cell.angle_alpha   90.00
_cell.angle_beta   90.00
_cell.angle_gamma   90.00
#
_symmetry.space_group_name_H-M   'P 1'
#
loop_
_entity.id
_entity.type
_entity.pdbx_description
1 polymer ?
#
loop_
_entity_poly.entity_id
_entity_poly.type
_entity_poly.pdbx_seq_one_letter_code
_entity_poly.pdbx_strand_id
1 'polypeptide(L)' 'MNIKPIRTERDYQEALEIVSAMFDNQPKEDTPEFDRMKTLVLLIEAYETEHYPV' A
#
# COMPACT_ATOMS: atom_id res chain seq x y z
N MET A 1 -3.03 -14.53 -1.70
CA MET A 1 -2.92 -13.07 -1.81
C MET A 1 -1.69 -12.77 -2.66
N ASN A 2 -1.83 -12.11 -3.81
CA ASN A 2 -0.69 -11.75 -4.67
C ASN A 2 -0.41 -10.25 -4.53
N ILE A 3 0.25 -9.87 -3.44
CA ILE A 3 0.84 -8.53 -3.31
C ILE A 3 2.16 -8.54 -4.07
N LYS A 4 2.39 -7.52 -4.89
CA LYS A 4 3.61 -7.38 -5.69
C LYS A 4 4.43 -6.22 -5.13
N PRO A 5 5.77 -6.26 -5.22
CA PRO A 5 6.60 -5.11 -4.90
C PRO A 5 6.24 -3.90 -5.76
N ILE A 6 6.37 -2.70 -5.20
CA ILE A 6 6.27 -1.43 -5.93
C ILE A 6 7.64 -1.15 -6.55
N ARG A 7 7.73 -1.10 -7.89
CA ARG A 7 9.01 -0.90 -8.60
C ARG A 7 9.00 0.29 -9.53
N THR A 8 7.82 0.82 -9.84
CA THR A 8 7.62 1.89 -10.79
C THR A 8 6.64 2.90 -10.21
N GLU A 9 6.68 4.12 -10.73
CA GLU A 9 5.72 5.17 -10.38
C GLU A 9 4.28 4.73 -10.58
N ARG A 10 4.00 3.94 -11.62
CA ARG A 10 2.66 3.41 -11.85
C ARG A 10 2.23 2.44 -10.76
N ASP A 11 3.11 1.54 -10.34
CA ASP A 11 2.79 0.60 -9.24
C ASP A 11 2.53 1.37 -7.94
N TYR A 12 3.25 2.48 -7.73
CA TYR A 12 3.10 3.36 -6.57
C TYR A 12 1.74 4.08 -6.59
N GLN A 13 1.36 4.69 -7.72
CA GLN A 13 0.05 5.33 -7.87
C GLN A 13 -1.11 4.33 -7.70
N GLU A 14 -1.01 3.13 -8.29
CA GLU A 14 -2.00 2.06 -8.10
C GLU A 14 -2.09 1.65 -6.61
N ALA A 15 -0.96 1.54 -5.91
CA ALA A 15 -0.96 1.21 -4.49
C ALA A 15 -1.62 2.32 -3.64
N LEU A 16 -1.35 3.59 -3.94
CA LEU A 16 -1.98 4.73 -3.28
C LEU A 16 -3.50 4.74 -3.47
N GLU A 17 -3.99 4.52 -4.69
CA GLU A 17 -5.43 4.45 -4.97
C GLU A 17 -6.11 3.35 -4.16
N ILE A 18 -5.51 2.15 -4.11
CA ILE A 18 -6.05 1.02 -3.36
C ILE A 18 -6.06 1.33 -1.85
N VAL A 19 -4.95 1.85 -1.32
CA VAL A 19 -4.86 2.13 0.12
C VAL A 19 -5.80 3.26 0.52
N SER A 20 -5.95 4.30 -0.31
CA SER A 20 -6.89 5.41 -0.08
C SER A 20 -8.33 4.90 0.04
N ALA A 21 -8.76 4.03 -0.89
CA ALA A 21 -10.09 3.43 -0.84
C ALA A 21 -10.29 2.55 0.42
N MET A 22 -9.21 1.91 0.91
CA MET A 22 -9.23 1.17 2.17
C MET A 22 -9.30 2.10 3.38
N PHE A 23 -8.73 3.32 3.36
CA PHE A 23 -8.93 4.27 4.46
C PHE A 23 -10.36 4.80 4.54
N ASP A 24 -11.01 5.03 3.39
CA ASP A 24 -12.43 5.43 3.34
C ASP A 24 -13.37 4.32 3.84
N ASN A 25 -13.01 3.05 3.60
CA ASN A 25 -13.77 1.87 4.00
C ASN A 25 -12.87 0.88 4.75
N GLN A 26 -12.43 1.31 5.94
CA GLN A 26 -11.42 0.58 6.71
C GLN A 26 -11.83 -0.88 6.99
N PRO A 27 -11.00 -1.86 6.59
CA PRO A 27 -11.19 -3.24 6.98
C PRO A 27 -11.13 -3.40 8.50
N LYS A 28 -11.88 -4.38 9.02
CA LYS A 28 -11.80 -4.74 10.45
C LYS A 28 -10.41 -5.29 10.76
N GLU A 29 -9.92 -4.99 11.95
CA GLU A 29 -8.70 -5.60 12.48
C GLU A 29 -8.80 -7.14 12.48
N ASP A 30 -7.64 -7.80 12.41
CA ASP A 30 -7.50 -9.26 12.34
C ASP A 30 -8.20 -9.93 11.13
N THR A 31 -8.37 -9.19 10.03
CA THR A 31 -8.84 -9.74 8.74
C THR A 31 -7.74 -9.79 7.68
N PRO A 32 -7.80 -10.73 6.71
CA PRO A 32 -6.87 -10.76 5.58
C PRO A 32 -6.83 -9.43 4.80
N GLU A 33 -7.96 -8.72 4.74
CA GLU A 33 -8.06 -7.40 4.11
C GLU A 33 -7.28 -6.33 4.88
N PHE A 34 -7.30 -6.37 6.22
CA PHE A 34 -6.51 -5.49 7.05
C PHE A 34 -5.00 -5.79 6.95
N ASP A 35 -4.63 -7.07 6.91
CA ASP A 35 -3.24 -7.49 6.65
C ASP A 35 -2.75 -7.00 5.28
N ARG A 36 -3.62 -7.07 4.27
CA ARG A 36 -3.35 -6.52 2.94
C ARG A 36 -3.13 -5.02 2.98
N MET A 37 -4.00 -4.27 3.66
CA MET A 37 -3.88 -2.83 3.82
C MET A 37 -2.54 -2.46 4.47
N LYS A 38 -2.20 -3.09 5.59
CA LYS A 38 -0.91 -2.87 6.29
C LYS A 38 0.29 -3.17 5.40
N THR A 39 0.23 -4.26 4.64
CA THR A 39 1.32 -4.62 3.73
C THR A 39 1.50 -3.58 2.61
N LEU A 40 0.40 -3.05 2.05
CA LEU A 40 0.46 -1.99 1.05
C LEU A 40 1.08 -0.70 1.61
N VAL A 41 0.67 -0.29 2.81
CA VAL A 41 1.25 0.88 3.50
C VAL A 41 2.76 0.74 3.64
N LEU A 42 3.25 -0.42 4.10
CA LEU A 42 4.69 -0.66 4.25
C LEU A 42 5.45 -0.64 2.91
N LEU A 43 4.85 -1.13 1.83
CA LEU A 43 5.47 -1.10 0.51
C LEU A 43 5.54 0.32 -0.06
N ILE A 44 4.51 1.13 0.18
CA ILE A 44 4.46 2.56 -0.19
C ILE A 44 5.58 3.31 0.53
N GLU A 45 5.69 3.15 1.86
CA GLU A 45 6.73 3.78 2.68
C GLU A 45 8.15 3.41 2.20
N ALA A 46 8.38 2.14 1.87
CA ALA A 46 9.66 1.67 1.35
C ALA A 46 10.00 2.33 0.00
N TYR A 47 9.02 2.44 -0.91
CA TYR A 47 9.23 3.11 -2.21
C TYR A 47 9.51 4.60 -2.02
N GLU A 48 8.74 5.29 -1.16
CA GLU A 48 8.93 6.71 -0.87
C GLU A 48 10.31 7.01 -0.27
N THR A 49 10.79 6.15 0.63
CA THR A 49 12.13 6.28 1.22
C THR A 49 13.24 6.24 0.16
N GLU A 50 13.08 5.42 -0.88
CA GLU A 50 14.06 5.29 -1.95
C GLU A 50 13.96 6.41 -3.01
N HIS A 51 12.74 6.87 -3.32
CA HIS A 51 12.48 7.74 -4.49
C HIS A 51 12.21 9.20 -4.13
N TYR A 52 11.73 9.49 -2.92
CA TYR A 52 11.42 10.83 -2.43
C TYR A 52 12.16 11.14 -1.11
N PRO A 53 13.50 11.08 -1.08
CA PRO A 53 14.26 11.46 0.11
C PRO A 53 14.07 12.95 0.42
N VAL A 54 13.86 13.26 1.71
CA VAL A 54 13.67 14.62 2.26
C VAL A 54 14.99 15.36 2.41
#